data_AF-A0A974X962-F1
#
_entry.id   AF-A0A974X962-F1
#
_cell.length_a   1.000
_cell.length_b   1.000
_cell.length_c   1.000
_cell.angle_alpha   90.00
_cell.angle_beta   90.00
_cell.angle_gamma   90.00
#
_symmetry.space_group_name_H-M   'P 1'
#
loop_
_entity.id
_entity.type
_entity.pdbx_description
1 polymer ?
#
loop_
_entity_poly.entity_id
_entity_poly.type
_entity_poly.pdbx_seq_one_letter_code
_entity_poly.pdbx_strand_id
1 'polypeptide(L)'
;MLYDVHIIIISNFKEVKMSTKVLVYNDDKENMELYYLQEKDTMPYVTNGTLTVGEFRGSSDSPTIWTNRSVMECWNTLRERWGKPIGVKFAFKRIWEGGHGSQSQHYAGTAMDMAQTFTNEERDQLRILAEELGCWEYVEPAELTPVWVHVDKRLTPPACEAGYIKLALGSVNTNVLVLQDALNTLGFIGAGLDGIFGPGTKNAVKEYQESRDLDPDGVVGCETWQNITKEVKGTGMTDTTIL
;
A
#
# COMPACT_ATOMS: atom_id res chain seq x y z
N MET A 1 -32.37 -23.64 41.63
CA MET A 1 -32.22 -22.97 40.31
C MET A 1 -30.74 -22.76 40.08
N LEU A 2 -30.10 -23.75 39.46
CA LEU A 2 -28.74 -23.66 38.92
C LEU A 2 -28.94 -23.63 37.41
N TYR A 3 -28.56 -22.53 36.77
CA TYR A 3 -28.55 -22.44 35.32
C TYR A 3 -27.19 -22.95 34.83
N ASP A 4 -27.18 -24.16 34.27
CA ASP A 4 -26.07 -24.68 33.47
C ASP A 4 -25.91 -23.80 32.23
N VAL A 5 -24.78 -23.11 32.12
CA VAL A 5 -24.37 -22.44 30.89
C VAL A 5 -23.68 -23.47 30.01
N HIS A 6 -24.42 -24.03 29.05
CA HIS A 6 -23.83 -24.78 27.95
C HIS A 6 -23.01 -23.83 27.07
N ILE A 7 -21.69 -23.81 27.28
CA ILE A 7 -20.75 -23.29 26.28
C ILE A 7 -20.67 -24.34 25.18
N ILE A 8 -21.32 -24.07 24.05
CA ILE A 8 -21.15 -24.87 22.84
C ILE A 8 -19.79 -24.48 22.25
N ILE A 9 -18.75 -25.27 22.53
CA ILE A 9 -17.51 -25.25 21.75
C ILE A 9 -17.78 -26.01 20.46
N ILE A 10 -18.09 -25.30 19.38
CA ILE A 10 -18.08 -25.90 18.04
C ILE A 10 -16.63 -25.90 17.56
N SER A 11 -15.90 -26.97 17.88
CA SER A 11 -14.64 -27.30 17.23
C SER A 11 -14.92 -27.84 15.83
N ASN A 12 -14.84 -26.97 14.83
CA ASN A 12 -14.62 -27.39 13.45
C ASN A 12 -13.40 -26.64 12.88
N PHE A 13 -12.22 -27.15 13.22
CA PHE A 13 -10.96 -26.84 12.55
C PHE A 13 -10.97 -27.43 11.12
N LYS A 14 -11.68 -26.78 10.19
CA LYS A 14 -11.48 -26.93 8.74
C LYS A 14 -11.72 -25.57 8.06
N GLU A 15 -10.60 -24.94 7.69
CA GLU A 15 -10.47 -23.73 6.84
C GLU A 15 -11.27 -22.49 7.24
N VAL A 16 -10.84 -21.80 8.30
CA VAL A 16 -11.03 -20.34 8.34
C VAL A 16 -10.08 -19.75 7.31
N LYS A 17 -10.56 -19.56 6.08
CA LYS A 17 -9.85 -18.82 5.03
C LYS A 17 -9.62 -17.41 5.56
N MET A 18 -8.40 -17.12 6.01
CA MET A 18 -8.06 -15.87 6.70
C MET A 18 -8.51 -14.66 5.87
N SER A 19 -9.30 -13.78 6.46
CA SER A 19 -9.69 -12.50 5.84
C SER A 19 -8.47 -11.58 5.78
N THR A 20 -8.23 -10.99 4.63
CA THR A 20 -7.25 -9.91 4.41
C THR A 20 -7.72 -8.65 5.11
N LYS A 21 -6.84 -8.06 5.92
CA LYS A 21 -7.01 -6.74 6.50
C LYS A 21 -6.69 -5.69 5.42
N VAL A 22 -7.69 -4.90 5.02
CA VAL A 22 -7.53 -3.86 4.00
C VAL A 22 -7.71 -2.50 4.65
N LEU A 23 -6.66 -1.68 4.59
CA LEU A 23 -6.67 -0.29 5.06
C LEU A 23 -6.81 0.65 3.86
N VAL A 24 -7.80 1.53 3.88
CA VAL A 24 -8.01 2.50 2.80
C VAL A 24 -7.94 3.91 3.37
N TYR A 25 -7.01 4.71 2.86
CA TYR A 25 -7.00 6.14 3.14
C TYR A 25 -8.10 6.82 2.31
N ASN A 26 -9.10 7.41 2.97
CA ASN A 26 -10.16 8.17 2.31
C ASN A 26 -9.71 9.63 2.19
N ASP A 27 -9.16 9.99 1.03
CA ASP A 27 -8.59 11.32 0.79
C ASP A 27 -9.63 12.46 0.98
N ASP A 28 -10.93 12.21 0.77
CA ASP A 28 -12.00 13.21 0.98
C ASP A 28 -12.28 13.52 2.46
N LYS A 29 -12.04 12.54 3.33
CA LYS A 29 -12.37 12.61 4.77
C LYS A 29 -11.13 12.68 5.65
N GLU A 30 -9.95 12.58 5.05
CA GLU A 30 -8.65 12.58 5.72
C GLU A 30 -8.56 11.53 6.85
N ASN A 31 -9.13 10.34 6.62
CA ASN A 31 -9.15 9.27 7.61
C ASN A 31 -8.84 7.89 7.02
N MET A 32 -8.43 6.97 7.91
CA MET A 32 -8.19 5.57 7.57
C MET A 32 -9.45 4.74 7.82
N GLU A 33 -9.83 3.96 6.82
CA GLU A 33 -10.94 3.00 6.88
C GLU A 33 -10.40 1.58 6.91
N LEU A 34 -11.06 0.69 7.65
CA LEU A 34 -10.63 -0.68 7.87
C LEU A 34 -11.70 -1.66 7.39
N TYR A 35 -11.28 -2.61 6.56
CA TYR A 35 -12.10 -3.69 6.04
C TYR A 35 -11.43 -5.04 6.28
N TYR A 36 -12.24 -6.09 6.41
CA TYR A 36 -11.78 -7.48 6.44
C TYR A 36 -12.47 -8.23 5.31
N LEU A 37 -11.69 -8.61 4.30
CA LEU A 37 -12.20 -9.10 3.01
C LEU A 37 -11.48 -10.40 2.59
N GLN A 38 -12.13 -11.23 1.80
CA GLN A 38 -11.50 -12.38 1.16
C GLN A 38 -10.85 -11.97 -0.16
N GLU A 39 -9.88 -12.77 -0.64
CA GLU A 39 -9.17 -12.53 -1.91
C GLU A 39 -10.09 -12.35 -3.14
N LYS A 40 -11.26 -12.99 -3.13
CA LYS A 40 -12.26 -12.90 -4.21
C LYS A 40 -13.17 -11.69 -4.11
N ASP A 41 -13.17 -11.00 -2.96
CA ASP A 41 -14.04 -9.86 -2.74
C ASP A 41 -13.48 -8.66 -3.52
N THR A 42 -14.38 -7.74 -3.92
CA THR A 42 -14.00 -6.52 -4.62
C THR A 42 -13.29 -5.57 -3.67
N MET A 43 -12.23 -4.89 -4.13
CA MET A 43 -11.57 -3.84 -3.35
C MET A 43 -12.56 -2.73 -2.98
N PRO A 44 -12.47 -2.13 -1.77
CA PRO A 44 -13.33 -1.00 -1.42
C PRO A 44 -13.25 0.12 -2.46
N TYR A 45 -14.37 0.79 -2.72
CA TYR A 45 -14.52 1.84 -3.74
C TYR A 45 -14.38 1.38 -5.21
N VAL A 46 -14.00 0.13 -5.48
CA VAL A 46 -14.02 -0.40 -6.85
C VAL A 46 -15.45 -0.75 -7.26
N THR A 47 -15.81 -0.34 -8.47
CA THR A 47 -17.14 -0.57 -9.06
C THR A 47 -17.14 -1.77 -10.01
N ASN A 48 -18.32 -2.36 -10.20
CA ASN A 48 -18.56 -3.45 -11.16
C ASN A 48 -17.66 -4.69 -10.98
N GLY A 49 -17.10 -4.90 -9.78
CA GLY A 49 -16.21 -6.03 -9.49
C GLY A 49 -14.96 -6.07 -10.34
N THR A 50 -14.46 -4.92 -10.80
CA THR A 50 -13.38 -4.85 -11.80
C THR A 50 -11.98 -5.07 -11.24
N LEU A 51 -11.83 -5.13 -9.91
CA LEU A 51 -10.58 -5.41 -9.22
C LEU A 51 -10.87 -6.06 -7.87
N THR A 52 -10.39 -7.28 -7.70
CA THR A 52 -10.49 -8.05 -6.47
C THR A 52 -9.33 -7.74 -5.52
N VAL A 53 -9.50 -8.09 -4.25
CA VAL A 53 -8.44 -8.02 -3.23
C VAL A 53 -7.20 -8.79 -3.69
N GLY A 54 -7.37 -9.98 -4.29
CA GLY A 54 -6.24 -10.79 -4.76
C GLY A 54 -5.52 -10.24 -5.97
N GLU A 55 -6.25 -9.64 -6.91
CA GLU A 55 -5.61 -8.95 -8.05
C GLU A 55 -4.81 -7.72 -7.60
N PHE A 56 -5.33 -6.95 -6.64
CA PHE A 56 -4.62 -5.80 -6.09
C PHE A 56 -3.39 -6.22 -5.26
N ARG A 57 -3.57 -7.19 -4.37
CA ARG A 57 -2.48 -7.81 -3.60
C ARG A 57 -1.34 -8.30 -4.50
N GLY A 58 -1.68 -8.92 -5.63
CA GLY A 58 -0.71 -9.51 -6.53
C GLY A 58 0.08 -10.64 -5.86
N SER A 59 1.40 -10.54 -5.87
CA SER A 59 2.28 -11.57 -5.33
C SER A 59 2.68 -11.36 -3.86
N SER A 60 2.11 -10.40 -3.14
CA SER A 60 2.42 -10.20 -1.72
C SER A 60 1.66 -11.21 -0.86
N ASP A 61 2.37 -11.88 0.04
CA ASP A 61 1.75 -12.80 1.02
C ASP A 61 1.25 -12.06 2.27
N SER A 62 1.27 -10.72 2.28
CA SER A 62 0.98 -9.92 3.46
C SER A 62 -0.50 -9.96 3.87
N PRO A 63 -0.87 -10.40 5.09
CA PRO A 63 -2.28 -10.45 5.46
C PRO A 63 -2.90 -9.06 5.66
N THR A 64 -2.09 -8.00 5.70
CA THR A 64 -2.52 -6.60 5.67
C THR A 64 -2.05 -5.90 4.40
N ILE A 65 -2.99 -5.35 3.64
CA ILE A 65 -2.74 -4.51 2.46
C ILE A 65 -3.34 -3.12 2.65
N TRP A 66 -2.87 -2.14 1.89
CA TRP A 66 -3.43 -0.79 1.92
C TRP A 66 -3.43 -0.08 0.58
N THR A 67 -4.24 0.98 0.48
CA THR A 67 -4.33 1.85 -0.70
C THR A 67 -5.01 3.17 -0.34
N ASN A 68 -5.17 4.04 -1.34
CA ASN A 68 -5.98 5.25 -1.25
C ASN A 68 -7.32 5.05 -1.97
N ARG A 69 -8.37 5.73 -1.52
CA ARG A 69 -9.64 5.79 -2.22
C ARG A 69 -9.48 6.38 -3.62
N SER A 70 -8.72 7.45 -3.75
CA SER A 70 -8.48 8.11 -5.04
C SER A 70 -7.83 7.22 -6.10
N VAL A 71 -6.99 6.24 -5.70
CA VAL A 71 -6.44 5.22 -6.61
C VAL A 71 -7.56 4.35 -7.19
N MET A 72 -8.51 3.93 -6.36
CA MET A 72 -9.65 3.12 -6.78
C MET A 72 -10.60 3.90 -7.69
N GLU A 73 -10.78 5.21 -7.46
CA GLU A 73 -11.56 6.10 -8.33
C GLU A 73 -10.89 6.29 -9.71
N CYS A 74 -9.57 6.47 -9.74
CA CYS A 74 -8.82 6.48 -10.99
C CYS A 74 -8.92 5.16 -11.76
N TRP A 75 -8.79 4.04 -11.04
CA TRP A 75 -8.97 2.71 -11.61
C TRP A 75 -10.36 2.54 -12.23
N ASN A 76 -11.43 2.93 -11.53
CA ASN A 76 -12.79 2.88 -12.06
C ASN A 76 -12.92 3.67 -13.36
N THR A 77 -12.39 4.91 -13.38
CA THR A 77 -12.43 5.79 -14.55
C THR A 77 -11.69 5.17 -15.73
N LEU A 78 -10.47 4.67 -15.50
CA LEU A 78 -9.67 3.98 -16.53
C LEU A 78 -10.40 2.75 -17.07
N ARG A 79 -10.96 1.92 -16.18
CA ARG A 79 -11.65 0.68 -16.53
C ARG A 79 -12.93 0.92 -17.32
N GLU A 80 -13.71 1.92 -16.93
CA GLU A 80 -14.93 2.31 -17.63
C GLU A 80 -14.59 2.83 -19.04
N ARG A 81 -13.59 3.71 -19.15
CA ARG A 81 -13.23 4.33 -20.43
C ARG A 81 -12.55 3.37 -21.40
N TRP A 82 -11.77 2.41 -20.89
CA TRP A 82 -11.21 1.34 -21.70
C TRP A 82 -12.27 0.34 -22.19
N GLY A 83 -13.32 0.10 -21.39
CA GLY A 83 -14.49 -0.69 -21.80
C GLY A 83 -14.29 -2.21 -21.90
N LYS A 84 -13.10 -2.74 -21.58
CA LYS A 84 -12.77 -4.18 -21.59
C LYS A 84 -12.01 -4.60 -20.32
N PRO A 85 -11.94 -5.89 -19.95
CA PRO A 85 -11.11 -6.33 -18.84
C PRO A 85 -9.64 -5.90 -18.96
N ILE A 86 -9.08 -5.38 -17.87
CA ILE A 86 -7.65 -5.13 -17.72
C ILE A 86 -7.20 -5.98 -16.53
N GLY A 87 -6.29 -6.93 -16.76
CA GLY A 87 -5.71 -7.70 -15.66
C GLY A 87 -4.69 -6.88 -14.89
N VAL A 88 -4.76 -6.89 -13.56
CA VAL A 88 -3.73 -6.36 -12.65
C VAL A 88 -2.97 -7.53 -12.05
N LYS A 89 -1.64 -7.49 -12.10
CA LYS A 89 -0.79 -8.53 -11.50
C LYS A 89 -0.07 -8.08 -10.24
N PHE A 90 0.29 -6.80 -10.16
CA PHE A 90 1.04 -6.27 -9.03
C PHE A 90 0.56 -4.85 -8.74
N ALA A 91 -0.15 -4.63 -7.63
CA ALA A 91 -0.45 -3.28 -7.15
C ALA A 91 0.13 -3.01 -5.76
N PHE A 92 0.22 -4.05 -4.93
CA PHE A 92 0.71 -3.93 -3.55
C PHE A 92 1.98 -4.74 -3.28
N LYS A 93 2.85 -4.17 -2.44
CA LYS A 93 3.93 -4.91 -1.79
C LYS A 93 4.29 -4.26 -0.46
N ARG A 94 4.80 -5.00 0.51
CA ARG A 94 5.39 -4.42 1.73
C ARG A 94 6.81 -3.96 1.45
N ILE A 95 7.25 -2.89 2.09
CA ILE A 95 8.55 -2.26 1.79
C ILE A 95 9.74 -3.21 2.07
N TRP A 96 9.60 -4.09 3.07
CA TRP A 96 10.61 -5.08 3.43
C TRP A 96 10.66 -6.32 2.54
N GLU A 97 9.62 -6.60 1.74
CA GLU A 97 9.60 -7.75 0.81
C GLU A 97 10.55 -7.55 -0.38
N GLY A 98 11.06 -6.33 -0.61
CA GLY A 98 12.00 -6.03 -1.70
C GLY A 98 11.37 -6.08 -3.09
N GLY A 99 12.19 -6.33 -4.12
CA GLY A 99 11.74 -6.50 -5.53
C GLY A 99 11.40 -5.23 -6.31
N HIS A 100 11.34 -4.05 -5.68
CA HIS A 100 11.12 -2.76 -6.36
C HIS A 100 12.13 -1.70 -5.93
N GLY A 101 12.20 -0.56 -6.63
CA GLY A 101 13.00 0.59 -6.20
C GLY A 101 12.59 1.08 -4.79
N SER A 102 13.50 1.73 -4.07
CA SER A 102 13.28 2.14 -2.66
C SER A 102 12.11 3.14 -2.47
N GLN A 103 11.62 3.72 -3.56
CA GLN A 103 10.60 4.78 -3.62
C GLN A 103 9.32 4.29 -4.30
N SER A 104 9.21 2.97 -4.47
CA SER A 104 8.14 2.35 -5.22
C SER A 104 6.79 2.66 -4.60
N GLN A 105 5.87 3.16 -5.43
CA GLN A 105 4.51 3.45 -5.02
C GLN A 105 3.68 2.18 -4.81
N HIS A 106 4.20 1.00 -5.18
CA HIS A 106 3.64 -0.29 -4.75
C HIS A 106 3.71 -0.46 -3.23
N TYR A 107 4.73 0.12 -2.58
CA TYR A 107 4.84 0.11 -1.11
C TYR A 107 3.78 1.00 -0.47
N ALA A 108 3.45 2.13 -1.08
CA ALA A 108 2.34 2.98 -0.66
C ALA A 108 0.96 2.42 -1.05
N GLY A 109 0.90 1.34 -1.84
CA GLY A 109 -0.36 0.81 -2.36
C GLY A 109 -1.06 1.75 -3.34
N THR A 110 -0.30 2.62 -4.00
CA THR A 110 -0.80 3.64 -4.93
C THR A 110 -0.36 3.40 -6.37
N ALA A 111 0.28 2.28 -6.68
CA ALA A 111 0.68 1.89 -8.03
C ALA A 111 -0.05 0.65 -8.53
N MET A 112 -0.07 0.46 -9.86
CA MET A 112 -0.62 -0.72 -10.52
C MET A 112 0.22 -1.10 -11.74
N ASP A 113 0.65 -2.36 -11.78
CA ASP A 113 1.18 -3.03 -12.97
C ASP A 113 0.10 -3.90 -13.60
N MET A 114 -0.32 -3.52 -14.80
CA MET A 114 -1.49 -4.10 -15.46
C MET A 114 -1.22 -4.47 -16.93
N ALA A 115 -2.21 -5.08 -17.56
CA ALA A 115 -2.26 -5.36 -19.00
C ALA A 115 -1.15 -6.30 -19.53
N GLN A 116 -0.60 -7.20 -18.72
CA GLN A 116 0.48 -8.11 -19.14
C GLN A 116 0.09 -9.09 -20.27
N THR A 117 -1.21 -9.28 -20.51
CA THR A 117 -1.73 -10.14 -21.58
C THR A 117 -2.05 -9.37 -22.86
N PHE A 118 -1.96 -8.04 -22.84
CA PHE A 118 -2.27 -7.19 -23.98
C PHE A 118 -1.11 -7.20 -24.99
N THR A 119 -1.45 -6.96 -26.25
CA THR A 119 -0.46 -6.64 -27.29
C THR A 119 0.28 -5.34 -26.96
N ASN A 120 1.42 -5.09 -27.61
CA ASN A 120 2.15 -3.83 -27.43
C ASN A 120 1.28 -2.62 -27.79
N GLU A 121 0.57 -2.70 -28.92
CA GLU A 121 -0.35 -1.65 -29.40
C GLU A 121 -1.45 -1.35 -28.37
N GLU A 122 -2.09 -2.37 -27.80
CA GLU A 122 -3.11 -2.17 -26.77
C GLU A 122 -2.54 -1.53 -25.50
N ARG A 123 -1.29 -1.83 -25.13
CA ARG A 123 -0.64 -1.20 -23.97
C ARG A 123 -0.26 0.24 -24.25
N ASP A 124 0.17 0.55 -25.46
CA ASP A 124 0.47 1.94 -25.86
C ASP A 124 -0.81 2.77 -25.87
N GLN A 125 -1.92 2.23 -26.38
CA GLN A 125 -3.24 2.86 -26.30
C GLN A 125 -3.71 3.03 -24.85
N LEU A 126 -3.47 2.05 -23.99
CA LEU A 126 -3.84 2.15 -22.57
C LEU A 126 -3.02 3.23 -21.84
N ARG A 127 -1.73 3.39 -22.15
CA ARG A 127 -0.91 4.49 -21.60
C ARG A 127 -1.44 5.86 -22.03
N ILE A 128 -1.69 6.03 -23.32
CA ILE A 128 -2.26 7.28 -23.85
C ILE A 128 -3.58 7.59 -23.14
N LEU A 129 -4.46 6.61 -22.99
CA LEU A 129 -5.72 6.80 -22.26
C LEU A 129 -5.46 7.19 -20.79
N ALA A 130 -4.54 6.52 -20.10
CA ALA A 130 -4.22 6.84 -18.71
C ALA A 130 -3.69 8.27 -18.55
N GLU A 131 -2.85 8.73 -19.47
CA GLU A 131 -2.35 10.12 -19.53
C GLU A 131 -3.47 11.12 -19.83
N GLU A 132 -4.31 10.85 -20.83
CA GLU A 132 -5.44 11.71 -21.22
C GLU A 132 -6.49 11.87 -20.11
N LEU A 133 -6.68 10.84 -19.27
CA LEU A 133 -7.56 10.93 -18.11
C LEU A 133 -7.02 11.89 -17.04
N GLY A 134 -5.70 12.13 -17.01
CA GLY A 134 -5.05 13.11 -16.14
C GLY A 134 -5.20 12.85 -14.64
N CYS A 135 -5.65 11.65 -14.27
CA CYS A 135 -5.92 11.32 -12.87
C CYS A 135 -4.75 10.54 -12.24
N TRP A 136 -3.87 9.95 -13.03
CA TRP A 136 -2.61 9.33 -12.56
C TRP A 136 -1.49 10.37 -12.56
N GLU A 137 -0.72 10.44 -11.48
CA GLU A 137 0.44 11.34 -11.35
C GLU A 137 1.62 10.86 -12.20
N TYR A 138 1.72 9.55 -12.48
CA TYR A 138 2.73 8.99 -13.36
C TYR A 138 2.18 7.80 -14.16
N VAL A 139 2.52 7.79 -15.45
CA VAL A 139 2.32 6.67 -16.37
C VAL A 139 3.70 6.32 -16.92
N GLU A 140 4.16 5.10 -16.67
CA GLU A 140 5.53 4.73 -17.01
C GLU A 140 5.70 4.51 -18.52
N PRO A 141 6.70 5.13 -19.16
CA PRO A 141 6.98 4.96 -20.58
C PRO A 141 7.16 3.50 -21.00
N ALA A 142 6.76 3.21 -22.24
CA ALA A 142 6.80 1.86 -22.80
C ALA A 142 8.20 1.24 -22.85
N GLU A 143 9.24 2.08 -22.96
CA GLU A 143 10.65 1.64 -22.96
C GLU A 143 11.11 1.08 -21.60
N LEU A 144 10.50 1.53 -20.49
CA LEU A 144 10.79 1.04 -19.15
C LEU A 144 9.90 -0.16 -18.79
N THR A 145 8.67 -0.18 -19.28
CA THR A 145 7.68 -1.24 -19.03
C THR A 145 7.21 -1.95 -20.30
N PRO A 146 8.11 -2.57 -21.07
CA PRO A 146 7.77 -3.07 -22.40
C PRO A 146 6.86 -4.29 -22.38
N VAL A 147 6.50 -4.87 -21.22
CA VAL A 147 5.56 -6.02 -21.11
C VAL A 147 4.42 -5.84 -20.10
N TRP A 148 4.21 -4.63 -19.56
CA TRP A 148 3.02 -4.24 -18.78
C TRP A 148 2.74 -2.74 -18.97
N VAL A 149 1.73 -2.20 -18.30
CA VAL A 149 1.55 -0.75 -18.12
C VAL A 149 1.66 -0.48 -16.63
N HIS A 150 2.55 0.41 -16.23
CA HIS A 150 2.66 0.89 -14.86
C HIS A 150 2.03 2.28 -14.75
N VAL A 151 1.17 2.46 -13.75
CA VAL A 151 0.62 3.75 -13.36
C VAL A 151 0.73 3.90 -11.85
N ASP A 152 0.87 5.13 -11.37
CA ASP A 152 0.71 5.40 -9.96
C ASP A 152 0.03 6.72 -9.66
N LYS A 153 -0.62 6.74 -8.49
CA LYS A 153 -1.34 7.88 -7.94
C LYS A 153 -0.64 8.46 -6.70
N ARG A 154 0.66 8.75 -6.83
CA ARG A 154 1.48 9.17 -5.68
C ARG A 154 1.04 10.50 -5.08
N LEU A 155 1.15 10.59 -3.75
CA LEU A 155 0.99 11.86 -3.03
C LEU A 155 2.19 12.78 -3.32
N THR A 156 1.90 14.05 -3.61
CA THR A 156 2.89 15.09 -3.95
C THR A 156 2.65 16.37 -3.13
N PRO A 157 3.64 17.27 -2.98
CA PRO A 157 5.03 17.13 -3.42
C PRO A 157 5.83 16.13 -2.57
N PRO A 158 6.82 15.43 -3.15
CA PRO A 158 7.68 14.55 -2.37
C PRO A 158 8.59 15.36 -1.44
N ALA A 159 9.01 14.77 -0.32
CA ALA A 159 9.95 15.39 0.61
C ALA A 159 11.30 15.72 -0.04
N CYS A 160 11.71 14.90 -1.02
CA CYS A 160 12.84 15.09 -1.91
C CYS A 160 12.84 14.00 -2.99
N GLU A 161 14.00 13.75 -3.59
CA GLU A 161 14.25 12.61 -4.47
C GLU A 161 13.84 11.26 -3.89
N ALA A 162 13.61 11.10 -2.57
CA ALA A 162 13.12 9.86 -1.95
C ALA A 162 11.69 9.44 -2.36
N GLY A 163 10.95 10.29 -3.07
CA GLY A 163 9.65 9.95 -3.67
C GLY A 163 8.46 9.92 -2.70
N TYR A 164 8.67 9.82 -1.38
CA TYR A 164 7.61 9.93 -0.37
C TYR A 164 7.47 11.37 0.16
N ILE A 165 6.27 11.74 0.60
CA ILE A 165 5.99 13.06 1.19
C ILE A 165 6.61 13.21 2.58
N LYS A 166 6.74 14.46 3.03
CA LYS A 166 7.16 14.75 4.41
C LYS A 166 6.07 14.28 5.39
N LEU A 167 6.47 13.54 6.43
CA LEU A 167 5.55 13.10 7.48
C LEU A 167 5.92 13.69 8.83
N ALA A 168 4.91 14.01 9.62
CA ALA A 168 5.04 14.49 10.99
C ALA A 168 3.79 14.14 11.81
N LEU A 169 3.84 14.37 13.12
CA LEU A 169 2.70 14.20 14.03
C LEU A 169 1.40 14.79 13.43
N GLY A 170 0.34 13.98 13.38
CA GLY A 170 -0.95 14.34 12.81
C GLY A 170 -1.11 13.98 11.32
N SER A 171 -0.06 13.55 10.63
CA SER A 171 -0.19 13.02 9.27
C SER A 171 -1.07 11.76 9.28
N VAL A 172 -1.98 11.65 8.32
CA VAL A 172 -2.82 10.46 8.09
C VAL A 172 -2.78 10.15 6.60
N ASN A 173 -2.25 8.99 6.20
CA ASN A 173 -2.19 8.51 4.82
C ASN A 173 -1.43 7.18 4.72
N THR A 174 -1.36 6.61 3.53
CA THR A 174 -0.62 5.39 3.22
C THR A 174 0.91 5.51 3.35
N ASN A 175 1.51 6.69 3.19
CA ASN A 175 2.95 6.85 3.46
C ASN A 175 3.27 6.68 4.96
N VAL A 176 2.33 6.98 5.85
CA VAL A 176 2.46 6.64 7.27
C VAL A 176 2.46 5.12 7.46
N LEU A 177 1.66 4.37 6.72
CA LEU A 177 1.71 2.89 6.75
C LEU A 177 3.07 2.36 6.26
N VAL A 178 3.63 2.93 5.19
CA VAL A 178 4.98 2.59 4.73
C VAL A 178 6.03 2.83 5.82
N LEU A 179 5.97 4.00 6.46
CA LEU A 179 6.87 4.35 7.56
C LEU A 179 6.74 3.39 8.74
N GLN A 180 5.51 3.17 9.19
CA GLN A 180 5.19 2.29 10.30
C GLN A 180 5.65 0.87 10.02
N ASP A 181 5.35 0.33 8.85
CA ASP A 181 5.82 -0.98 8.40
C ASP A 181 7.35 -1.07 8.45
N ALA A 182 8.03 -0.06 7.91
CA ALA A 182 9.48 -0.03 7.89
C ALA A 182 10.09 0.00 9.30
N LEU A 183 9.60 0.89 10.18
CA LEU A 183 10.07 1.03 11.55
C LEU A 183 9.87 -0.26 12.34
N ASN A 184 8.69 -0.85 12.26
CA ASN A 184 8.40 -2.12 12.93
C ASN A 184 9.34 -3.22 12.43
N THR A 185 9.55 -3.36 11.12
CA THR A 185 10.48 -4.37 10.59
C THR A 185 11.93 -4.14 11.03
N LEU A 186 12.36 -2.88 11.14
CA LEU A 186 13.69 -2.50 11.60
C LEU A 186 13.87 -2.59 13.13
N GLY A 187 12.83 -2.96 13.88
CA GLY A 187 12.89 -3.21 15.33
C GLY A 187 12.40 -2.06 16.21
N PHE A 188 11.87 -0.98 15.63
CA PHE A 188 11.35 0.19 16.35
C PHE A 188 9.86 0.01 16.63
N ILE A 189 9.56 -0.62 17.77
CA ILE A 189 8.21 -1.02 18.19
C ILE A 189 7.42 0.20 18.69
N GLY A 190 6.09 0.16 18.53
CA GLY A 190 5.18 1.19 19.03
C GLY A 190 4.76 2.21 17.96
N ALA A 191 5.26 2.05 16.73
CA ALA A 191 4.82 2.82 15.59
C ALA A 191 3.36 2.54 15.19
N GLY A 192 2.84 1.34 15.49
CA GLY A 192 1.53 0.87 15.03
C GLY A 192 1.58 0.39 13.58
N LEU A 193 0.42 0.05 13.01
CA LEU A 193 0.22 -0.17 11.56
C LEU A 193 -1.23 0.19 11.22
N ASP A 194 -1.51 1.49 11.38
CA ASP A 194 -2.84 2.08 11.30
C ASP A 194 -2.93 3.27 10.33
N GLY A 195 -1.78 3.77 9.83
CA GLY A 195 -1.72 4.90 8.90
C GLY A 195 -1.89 6.26 9.56
N ILE A 196 -1.81 6.33 10.90
CA ILE A 196 -1.95 7.56 11.68
C ILE A 196 -0.63 7.86 12.37
N PHE A 197 -0.03 9.01 12.06
CA PHE A 197 1.23 9.44 12.67
C PHE A 197 0.92 10.05 14.04
N GLY A 198 0.73 9.17 15.03
CA GLY A 198 0.48 9.53 16.43
C GLY A 198 1.76 9.67 17.27
N PRO A 199 1.61 9.87 18.59
CA PRO A 199 2.74 9.94 19.51
C PRO A 199 3.66 8.70 19.47
N GLY A 200 3.09 7.50 19.30
CA GLY A 200 3.86 6.25 19.18
C GLY A 200 4.77 6.24 17.95
N THR A 201 4.24 6.56 16.77
CA THR A 201 5.02 6.73 15.54
C THR A 201 6.08 7.82 15.70
N LYS A 202 5.75 8.96 16.32
CA LYS A 202 6.72 10.03 16.58
C LYS A 202 7.90 9.57 17.43
N ASN A 203 7.64 8.82 18.50
CA ASN A 203 8.70 8.30 19.37
C ASN A 203 9.57 7.29 18.63
N ALA A 204 8.96 6.36 17.88
CA ALA A 204 9.71 5.38 17.07
C ALA A 204 10.59 6.06 16.00
N VAL A 205 10.11 7.15 15.37
CA VAL A 205 10.91 7.95 14.43
C VAL A 205 12.10 8.60 15.13
N LYS A 206 11.91 9.18 16.33
CA LYS A 206 12.99 9.78 17.09
C LYS A 206 14.05 8.76 17.49
N GLU A 207 13.62 7.61 18.02
CA GLU A 207 14.52 6.51 18.38
C GLU A 207 15.31 6.02 17.15
N TYR A 208 14.64 5.90 16.00
CA TYR A 208 15.31 5.57 14.73
C TYR A 208 16.36 6.63 14.37
N GLN A 209 15.98 7.90 14.35
CA GLN A 209 16.88 9.02 14.04
C GLN A 209 18.09 9.06 14.98
N GLU A 210 17.88 8.95 16.29
CA GLU A 210 18.95 8.90 17.30
C GLU A 210 19.90 7.71 17.06
N SER A 211 19.36 6.53 16.75
CA SER A 211 20.18 5.33 16.52
C SER A 211 21.06 5.40 15.25
N ARG A 212 20.77 6.34 14.35
CA ARG A 212 21.43 6.52 13.05
C ARG A 212 22.17 7.86 12.93
N ASP A 213 22.41 8.52 14.06
CA ASP A 213 23.09 9.81 14.13
C ASP A 213 22.43 10.90 13.24
N LEU A 214 21.10 10.84 13.09
CA LEU A 214 20.28 11.87 12.43
C LEU A 214 19.73 12.86 13.48
N ASP A 215 19.24 14.03 13.03
CA ASP A 215 18.54 14.96 13.92
C ASP A 215 17.22 14.33 14.43
N PRO A 216 17.05 14.12 15.75
CA PRO A 216 15.90 13.40 16.30
C PRO A 216 14.68 14.31 16.53
N ASP A 217 14.27 15.00 15.48
CA ASP A 217 13.16 15.95 15.49
C ASP A 217 11.77 15.26 15.48
N GLY A 218 11.73 13.96 15.15
CA GLY A 218 10.51 13.18 15.03
C GLY A 218 9.72 13.49 13.76
N VAL A 219 10.38 14.04 12.73
CA VAL A 219 9.83 14.40 11.42
C VAL A 219 10.55 13.59 10.35
N VAL A 220 9.78 12.92 9.49
CA VAL A 220 10.35 12.12 8.40
C VAL A 220 10.50 13.01 7.17
N GLY A 221 11.66 13.63 7.08
CA GLY A 221 12.12 14.39 5.91
C GLY A 221 12.94 13.55 4.94
N CYS A 222 13.64 14.23 4.04
CA CYS A 222 14.43 13.59 2.99
C CYS A 222 15.45 12.57 3.52
N GLU A 223 16.27 13.00 4.48
CA GLU A 223 17.37 12.20 5.02
C GLU A 223 16.85 10.94 5.75
N THR A 224 15.80 11.09 6.56
CA THR A 224 15.16 9.96 7.24
C THR A 224 14.57 8.96 6.24
N TRP A 225 13.89 9.43 5.19
CA TRP A 225 13.37 8.53 4.15
C TRP A 225 14.47 7.80 3.39
N GLN A 226 15.54 8.49 3.00
CA GLN A 226 16.68 7.86 2.32
C GLN A 226 17.33 6.78 3.18
N ASN A 227 17.45 7.01 4.49
CA ASN A 227 18.01 6.04 5.41
C ASN A 227 17.08 4.82 5.58
N ILE A 228 15.81 5.05 5.97
CA ILE A 228 14.83 3.98 6.22
C ILE A 228 14.65 3.08 4.99
N THR A 229 14.39 3.68 3.83
CA THR A 229 14.06 2.93 2.60
C THR A 229 15.23 2.12 2.07
N LYS A 230 16.47 2.57 2.30
CA LYS A 230 17.68 1.83 1.97
C LYS A 230 17.88 0.63 2.89
N GLU A 231 17.63 0.79 4.18
CA GLU A 231 17.89 -0.23 5.19
C GLU A 231 16.83 -1.33 5.22
N VAL A 232 15.56 -0.96 5.14
CA VAL A 232 14.47 -1.94 5.30
C VAL A 232 14.24 -2.80 4.07
N LYS A 233 14.68 -2.33 2.89
CA LYS A 233 14.37 -3.00 1.64
C LYS A 233 15.01 -4.38 1.57
N GLY A 234 14.17 -5.40 1.40
CA GLY A 234 14.63 -6.79 1.24
C GLY A 234 15.14 -7.43 2.52
N THR A 235 14.89 -6.81 3.69
CA THR A 235 15.19 -7.45 4.99
C THR A 235 14.34 -8.70 5.21
N GLY A 236 13.19 -8.79 4.55
CA GLY A 236 12.18 -9.81 4.85
C GLY A 236 11.45 -9.50 6.16
N MET A 237 10.53 -10.40 6.50
CA MET A 237 9.79 -10.35 7.77
C MET A 237 10.74 -10.60 8.95
N THR A 238 10.58 -9.81 10.00
CA THR A 238 11.29 -9.93 11.29
C THR A 238 10.30 -10.19 12.44
N ASP A 239 10.80 -10.52 13.63
CA ASP A 239 9.97 -10.79 14.81
C ASP A 239 9.11 -9.58 15.25
N THR A 240 9.47 -8.38 14.82
CA THR A 240 8.76 -7.13 15.12
C THR A 240 7.87 -6.65 13.97
N THR A 241 7.86 -7.36 12.84
CA THR A 241 6.99 -7.05 11.70
C THR A 241 5.52 -7.31 12.06
N ILE A 242 4.65 -6.35 11.80
CA ILE A 242 3.20 -6.48 12.02
C ILE A 242 2.54 -7.02 10.75
N LEU A 243 1.93 -8.21 10.86
CA LEU A 243 1.24 -8.90 9.78
C LEU A 243 -0.22 -8.46 9.65
#